data_AF-A0A1H0ZEN5-F1
#
_entry.id   AF-A0A1H0ZEN5-F1
#
_cell.length_a   1.000
_cell.length_b   1.000
_cell.length_c   1.000
_cell.angle_alpha   90.00
_cell.angle_beta   90.00
_cell.angle_gamma   90.00
#
_symmetry.space_group_name_H-M   'P 1'
#
loop_
_entity.id
_entity.type
_entity.pdbx_description
1 polymer ?
#
loop_
_entity_poly.entity_id
_entity_poly.type
_entity_poly.pdbx_seq_one_letter_code
_entity_poly.pdbx_strand_id
1 'polypeptide(L)'
;MRPRFPSGDGFAISVGVFTVATTYFGLSTFDFAVAPADELPAAVLLGLLAWGAVEQIPNLVDEFVLARGYLAVGALAVLPVLGVVAARLAGRPERVEPFVLPTLGLALVGLLVVGTGSSRRAEQFLSAETEHLALRGTISRRYHLAEMVFSVALGVLVHLAFDDTVTAGTVLGSLVAFAFASGDQSFEATVIDSGLVVSRRGSKGNSLVPWHRVRAVDVDGDTVLVRRAFPRFVTYRFDRSVADDAKEVADVLRRCRRR
;
A
#
# COMPACT_ATOMS: atom_id res chain seq x y z
N MET A 1 -27.69 1.27 18.32
CA MET A 1 -26.24 1.44 18.10
C MET A 1 -25.79 2.65 18.89
N ARG A 2 -24.70 2.57 19.67
CA ARG A 2 -24.15 3.75 20.36
C ARG A 2 -23.18 4.46 19.40
N PRO A 3 -23.35 5.76 19.12
CA PRO A 3 -22.43 6.49 18.25
C PRO A 3 -21.03 6.46 18.86
N ARG A 4 -20.05 6.04 18.07
CA ARG A 4 -18.62 6.09 18.44
C ARG A 4 -18.03 7.37 17.87
N PHE A 5 -17.19 8.03 18.66
CA PHE A 5 -16.39 9.14 18.16
C PHE A 5 -15.36 8.62 17.15
N PRO A 6 -14.99 9.44 16.15
CA PRO A 6 -13.97 9.09 15.18
C PRO A 6 -12.66 8.70 15.84
N SER A 7 -12.35 7.40 15.82
CA SER A 7 -11.00 6.93 16.09
C SER A 7 -10.21 7.23 14.82
N GLY A 8 -9.15 8.04 14.90
CA GLY A 8 -8.30 8.43 13.76
C GLY A 8 -7.57 7.25 13.09
N ASP A 9 -8.35 6.31 12.57
CA ASP A 9 -7.94 5.09 11.92
C ASP A 9 -7.51 5.42 10.50
N GLY A 10 -6.27 5.05 10.17
CA GLY A 10 -5.68 5.37 8.88
C GLY A 10 -6.53 4.86 7.71
N PHE A 11 -7.21 3.71 7.86
CA PHE A 11 -8.05 3.17 6.79
C PHE A 11 -9.29 4.04 6.57
N ALA A 12 -10.02 4.40 7.63
CA ALA A 12 -11.25 5.18 7.51
C ALA A 12 -10.99 6.58 6.92
N ILE A 13 -9.91 7.22 7.38
CA ILE A 13 -9.43 8.50 6.82
C ILE A 13 -9.10 8.34 5.33
N SER A 14 -8.37 7.28 4.94
CA SER A 14 -8.01 7.06 3.54
C SER A 14 -9.22 6.85 2.64
N VAL A 15 -10.28 6.18 3.12
CA VAL A 15 -11.55 6.03 2.38
C VAL A 15 -12.27 7.37 2.23
N GLY A 16 -12.25 8.21 3.28
CA GLY A 16 -12.75 9.58 3.21
C GLY A 16 -12.06 10.38 2.11
N VAL A 17 -10.72 10.43 2.14
CA VAL A 17 -9.91 11.12 1.11
C VAL A 17 -10.16 10.52 -0.28
N PHE A 18 -10.28 9.20 -0.40
CA PHE A 18 -10.60 8.54 -1.66
C PHE A 18 -11.95 8.94 -2.21
N THR A 19 -12.94 9.10 -1.34
CA THR A 19 -14.28 9.57 -1.70
C THR A 19 -14.23 11.01 -2.20
N VAL A 20 -13.47 11.91 -1.54
CA VAL A 20 -13.24 13.28 -2.04
C VAL A 20 -12.63 13.24 -3.44
N ALA A 21 -11.53 12.50 -3.61
CA ALA A 21 -10.80 12.43 -4.88
C ALA A 21 -11.67 11.86 -6.01
N THR A 22 -12.43 10.80 -5.74
CA THR A 22 -13.32 10.17 -6.72
C THR A 22 -14.49 11.07 -7.08
N THR A 23 -15.08 11.75 -6.09
CA THR A 23 -16.19 12.69 -6.32
C THR A 23 -15.73 13.89 -7.12
N TYR A 24 -14.61 14.51 -6.73
CA TYR A 24 -14.02 15.63 -7.47
C TYR A 24 -13.64 15.22 -8.90
N PHE A 25 -13.04 14.04 -9.08
CA PHE A 25 -12.75 13.49 -10.40
C PHE A 25 -14.03 13.30 -11.23
N GLY A 26 -15.10 12.76 -10.65
CA GLY A 26 -16.39 12.58 -11.32
C GLY A 26 -17.01 13.91 -11.73
N LEU A 27 -17.10 14.87 -10.80
CA LEU A 27 -17.69 16.19 -11.04
C LEU A 27 -16.94 16.97 -12.13
N SER A 28 -15.61 16.93 -12.12
CA SER A 28 -14.78 17.59 -13.15
C SER A 28 -14.79 16.88 -14.50
N THR A 29 -15.16 15.60 -14.58
CA THR A 29 -15.14 14.81 -15.82
C THR A 29 -16.47 14.83 -16.55
N PHE A 30 -17.56 14.71 -15.81
CA PHE A 30 -18.90 14.77 -16.36
C PHE A 30 -19.35 16.19 -16.14
N ASP A 31 -19.38 17.00 -17.20
CA ASP A 31 -19.75 18.43 -17.23
C ASP A 31 -21.16 18.66 -16.65
N PHE A 32 -21.27 18.50 -15.33
CA PHE A 32 -22.44 18.84 -14.56
C PHE A 32 -22.45 20.36 -14.48
N ALA A 33 -23.62 20.98 -14.64
CA ALA A 33 -23.81 22.44 -14.69
C ALA A 33 -23.50 23.18 -13.37
N VAL A 34 -22.52 22.71 -12.60
CA VAL A 34 -22.05 23.22 -11.32
C VAL A 34 -20.80 24.06 -11.60
N ALA A 35 -20.71 25.24 -10.98
CA ALA A 35 -19.51 26.04 -11.11
C ALA A 35 -18.32 25.34 -10.42
N PRO A 36 -17.10 25.38 -10.98
CA PRO A 36 -15.94 24.67 -10.44
C PRO A 36 -15.56 25.06 -9.00
N ALA A 37 -16.00 26.24 -8.53
CA ALA A 37 -15.82 26.69 -7.15
C ALA A 37 -16.70 25.92 -6.13
N ASP A 38 -17.81 25.35 -6.56
CA ASP A 38 -18.80 24.67 -5.70
C ASP A 38 -18.57 23.15 -5.60
N GLU A 39 -17.70 22.59 -6.44
CA GLU A 39 -17.43 21.15 -6.49
C GLU A 39 -16.61 20.64 -5.30
N LEU A 40 -15.60 21.40 -4.88
CA LEU A 40 -14.70 20.99 -3.79
C LEU A 40 -15.43 20.89 -2.44
N PRO A 41 -16.25 21.85 -2.00
CA PRO A 41 -17.01 21.72 -0.76
C PRO A 41 -17.95 20.51 -0.76
N ALA A 42 -18.61 20.23 -1.89
CA ALA A 42 -19.49 19.06 -2.03
C ALA A 42 -18.70 17.74 -1.93
N ALA A 43 -17.55 17.65 -2.62
CA ALA A 43 -16.67 16.49 -2.55
C ALA A 43 -16.11 16.28 -1.14
N VAL A 44 -15.70 17.35 -0.45
CA VAL A 44 -15.23 17.31 0.95
C VAL A 44 -16.33 16.84 1.89
N LEU A 45 -17.55 17.37 1.75
CA LEU A 45 -18.69 16.94 2.56
C LEU A 45 -18.97 15.45 2.38
N LEU A 46 -19.00 14.96 1.13
CA LEU A 46 -19.18 13.55 0.84
C LEU A 46 -18.04 12.68 1.39
N GLY A 47 -16.80 13.17 1.35
CA GLY A 47 -15.66 12.51 1.98
C GLY A 47 -15.78 12.40 3.50
N LEU A 48 -16.22 13.46 4.18
CA LEU A 48 -16.48 13.45 5.61
C LEU A 48 -17.62 12.50 5.98
N LEU A 49 -18.69 12.48 5.18
CA LEU A 49 -19.81 11.55 5.36
C LEU A 49 -19.38 10.09 5.17
N ALA A 50 -18.59 9.80 4.14
CA ALA A 50 -18.06 8.46 3.89
C ALA A 50 -17.11 8.01 5.00
N TRP A 51 -16.20 8.87 5.44
CA TRP A 51 -15.33 8.61 6.59
C TRP A 51 -16.17 8.29 7.83
N GLY A 52 -17.10 9.17 8.20
CA GLY A 52 -17.98 8.96 9.35
C GLY A 52 -18.78 7.66 9.24
N ALA A 53 -19.32 7.35 8.05
CA ALA A 53 -20.06 6.12 7.81
C ALA A 53 -19.20 4.88 8.03
N VAL A 54 -17.99 4.83 7.47
CA VAL A 54 -17.03 3.72 7.64
C VAL A 54 -16.73 3.45 9.10
N GLU A 55 -16.59 4.50 9.92
CA GLU A 55 -16.35 4.34 11.36
C GLU A 55 -17.56 3.80 12.15
N GLN A 56 -18.78 4.00 11.66
CA GLN A 56 -19.98 3.47 12.31
C GLN A 56 -20.18 1.96 12.07
N ILE A 57 -19.53 1.37 11.06
CA ILE A 57 -19.72 -0.05 10.66
C ILE A 57 -18.41 -0.87 10.66
N PRO A 58 -17.66 -0.94 11.78
CA PRO A 58 -16.34 -1.58 11.83
C PRO A 58 -16.36 -3.05 11.40
N ASN A 59 -17.43 -3.80 11.69
CA ASN A 59 -17.52 -5.22 11.31
C ASN A 59 -17.53 -5.40 9.79
N LEU A 60 -18.29 -4.58 9.05
CA LEU A 60 -18.35 -4.64 7.59
C LEU A 60 -17.02 -4.19 6.97
N VAL A 61 -16.36 -3.21 7.59
CA VAL A 61 -15.01 -2.78 7.18
C VAL A 61 -14.01 -3.90 7.36
N ASP A 62 -14.07 -4.62 8.48
CA ASP A 62 -13.18 -5.73 8.76
C ASP A 62 -13.39 -6.88 7.79
N GLU A 63 -14.64 -7.25 7.51
CA GLU A 63 -14.98 -8.23 6.46
C GLU A 63 -14.48 -7.80 5.07
N PHE A 64 -14.69 -6.53 4.70
CA PHE A 64 -14.20 -5.97 3.45
C PHE A 64 -12.67 -6.05 3.32
N VAL A 65 -11.96 -5.74 4.41
CA VAL A 65 -10.50 -5.79 4.47
C VAL A 65 -9.98 -7.22 4.41
N LEU A 66 -10.61 -8.16 5.12
CA LEU A 66 -10.27 -9.59 5.05
C LEU A 66 -10.46 -10.15 3.64
N ALA A 67 -11.57 -9.77 2.98
CA ALA A 67 -11.91 -10.09 1.60
C ALA A 67 -11.04 -9.38 0.55
N ARG A 68 -10.09 -8.54 0.98
CA ARG A 68 -9.17 -7.77 0.11
C ARG A 68 -9.86 -6.73 -0.77
N GLY A 69 -11.01 -6.20 -0.35
CA GLY A 69 -11.76 -5.18 -1.10
C GLY A 69 -10.94 -3.92 -1.39
N TYR A 70 -9.99 -3.57 -0.51
CA TYR A 70 -9.05 -2.45 -0.74
C TYR A 70 -8.21 -2.61 -2.01
N LEU A 71 -7.93 -3.83 -2.47
CA LEU A 71 -7.23 -4.07 -3.74
C LEU A 71 -8.11 -3.74 -4.94
N ALA A 72 -9.42 -4.01 -4.86
CA ALA A 72 -10.36 -3.63 -5.91
C ALA A 72 -10.47 -2.10 -6.00
N VAL A 73 -10.55 -1.42 -4.87
CA VAL A 73 -10.53 0.06 -4.81
C VAL A 73 -9.25 0.62 -5.43
N GLY A 74 -8.09 0.08 -5.05
CA GLY A 74 -6.81 0.49 -5.64
C GLY A 74 -6.72 0.21 -7.15
N ALA A 75 -7.23 -0.93 -7.61
CA ALA A 75 -7.26 -1.25 -9.04
C ALA A 75 -8.17 -0.30 -9.82
N LEU A 76 -9.35 0.00 -9.30
CA LEU A 76 -10.27 0.98 -9.89
C LEU A 76 -9.66 2.37 -9.96
N ALA A 77 -8.92 2.79 -8.94
CA ALA A 77 -8.23 4.08 -8.89
C ALA A 77 -7.16 4.24 -9.99
N VAL A 78 -6.58 3.13 -10.48
CA VAL A 78 -5.55 3.13 -11.52
C VAL A 78 -6.15 3.09 -12.93
N LEU A 79 -7.40 2.66 -13.10
CA LEU A 79 -8.05 2.58 -14.43
C LEU A 79 -8.03 3.91 -15.20
N PRO A 80 -8.33 5.08 -14.60
CA PRO A 80 -8.28 6.35 -15.32
C PRO A 80 -6.86 6.69 -15.81
N VAL A 81 -5.83 6.35 -15.04
CA VAL A 81 -4.43 6.53 -15.45
C VAL A 81 -4.13 5.70 -16.69
N LEU A 82 -4.58 4.44 -16.74
CA LEU A 82 -4.43 3.59 -17.92
C LEU A 82 -5.17 4.17 -19.14
N GLY A 83 -6.35 4.76 -18.93
CA GLY A 83 -7.09 5.47 -19.98
C GLY A 83 -6.32 6.66 -20.55
N VAL A 84 -5.73 7.49 -19.69
CA VAL A 84 -4.89 8.63 -20.09
C VAL A 84 -3.66 8.17 -20.86
N VAL A 85 -2.96 7.14 -20.38
CA VAL A 85 -1.79 6.55 -21.05
C VAL A 85 -2.18 5.99 -22.42
N ALA A 86 -3.28 5.22 -22.52
CA ALA A 86 -3.74 4.66 -23.77
C ALA A 86 -4.13 5.74 -24.80
N ALA A 87 -4.79 6.81 -24.37
CA ALA A 87 -5.15 7.93 -25.25
C ALA A 87 -3.93 8.67 -25.78
N ARG A 88 -2.89 8.84 -24.95
CA ARG A 88 -1.62 9.46 -25.40
C ARG A 88 -0.86 8.58 -26.37
N LEU A 89 -0.76 7.27 -26.10
CA LEU A 89 -0.18 6.31 -27.04
C LEU A 89 -0.93 6.24 -28.37
N ALA A 90 -2.23 6.56 -28.37
CA ALA A 90 -3.05 6.68 -29.57
C ALA A 90 -2.93 8.06 -30.28
N GLY A 91 -2.03 8.94 -29.83
CA GLY A 91 -1.79 10.26 -30.43
C GLY A 91 -2.89 11.29 -30.13
N ARG A 92 -3.59 11.16 -28.99
CA ARG A 92 -4.68 12.09 -28.59
C ARG A 92 -4.39 12.82 -27.27
N PRO A 93 -3.25 13.51 -27.11
CA PRO A 93 -2.85 14.13 -25.84
C PRO A 93 -3.80 15.27 -25.41
N GLU A 94 -4.29 16.08 -26.35
CA GLU A 94 -5.14 17.25 -26.07
C GLU A 94 -6.44 16.90 -25.36
N ARG A 95 -6.99 15.69 -25.60
CA ARG A 95 -8.24 15.25 -24.99
C ARG A 95 -8.08 14.80 -23.54
N VAL A 96 -6.85 14.55 -23.10
CA VAL A 96 -6.57 13.97 -21.78
C VAL A 96 -5.78 14.87 -20.86
N GLU A 97 -5.23 15.97 -21.37
CA GLU A 97 -4.46 16.94 -20.60
C GLU A 97 -5.19 17.47 -19.34
N PRO A 98 -6.49 17.84 -19.41
CA PRO A 98 -7.23 18.28 -18.21
C PRO A 98 -7.36 17.21 -17.13
N PHE A 99 -7.29 15.92 -17.52
CA PHE A 99 -7.51 14.79 -16.62
C PHE A 99 -6.23 14.23 -16.00
N VAL A 100 -5.04 14.69 -16.43
CA VAL A 100 -3.76 14.15 -15.93
C VAL A 100 -3.63 14.32 -14.41
N LEU A 101 -3.77 15.55 -13.90
CA LEU A 101 -3.60 15.81 -12.47
C LEU A 101 -4.68 15.13 -11.61
N PRO A 102 -5.99 15.21 -11.96
CA PRO A 102 -7.03 14.49 -11.23
C PRO A 102 -6.84 12.97 -11.20
N THR A 103 -6.46 12.34 -12.33
CA THR A 103 -6.23 10.89 -12.37
C THR A 103 -5.02 10.46 -11.54
N LEU A 104 -3.94 11.24 -11.54
CA LEU A 104 -2.78 10.99 -10.69
C LEU A 104 -3.11 11.13 -9.20
N GLY A 105 -3.87 12.17 -8.83
CA GLY A 105 -4.36 12.36 -7.45
C GLY A 105 -5.21 11.18 -7.00
N LEU A 106 -6.16 10.73 -7.83
CA LEU A 106 -6.99 9.57 -7.56
C LEU A 106 -6.16 8.28 -7.38
N ALA A 107 -5.20 8.03 -8.27
CA ALA A 107 -4.32 6.87 -8.17
C ALA A 107 -3.47 6.88 -6.88
N LEU A 108 -2.94 8.05 -6.50
CA LEU A 108 -2.17 8.21 -5.26
C LEU A 108 -3.03 7.91 -4.02
N VAL A 109 -4.26 8.42 -3.99
CA VAL A 109 -5.17 8.15 -2.88
C VAL A 109 -5.63 6.68 -2.87
N GLY A 110 -5.82 6.07 -4.04
CA GLY A 110 -6.04 4.62 -4.16
C GLY A 110 -4.90 3.79 -3.56
N LEU A 111 -3.64 4.20 -3.77
CA LEU A 111 -2.48 3.57 -3.13
C LEU A 111 -2.51 3.73 -1.60
N LEU A 112 -2.97 4.88 -1.07
CA LEU A 112 -3.15 5.07 0.37
C LEU A 112 -4.18 4.11 0.95
N VAL A 113 -5.31 3.91 0.26
CA VAL A 113 -6.34 2.92 0.66
C VAL A 113 -5.76 1.51 0.65
N VAL A 114 -4.97 1.16 -0.37
CA VAL A 114 -4.31 -0.15 -0.43
C VAL A 114 -3.31 -0.33 0.72
N GLY A 115 -2.49 0.68 0.99
CA GLY A 115 -1.50 0.65 2.05
C GLY A 115 -2.13 0.48 3.43
N THR A 116 -3.06 1.37 3.78
CA THR A 116 -3.77 1.35 5.07
C THR A 116 -4.65 0.11 5.23
N GLY A 117 -5.33 -0.35 4.17
CA GLY A 117 -6.13 -1.57 4.18
C GLY A 117 -5.27 -2.81 4.37
N SER A 118 -4.08 -2.85 3.75
CA SER A 118 -3.13 -3.94 3.97
C SER A 118 -2.57 -3.97 5.40
N SER A 119 -2.37 -2.79 6.02
CA SER A 119 -1.94 -2.67 7.42
C SER A 119 -2.99 -3.17 8.38
N ARG A 120 -4.23 -2.66 8.24
CA ARG A 120 -5.36 -3.10 9.07
C ARG A 120 -5.56 -4.60 8.97
N ARG A 121 -5.45 -5.16 7.77
CA ARG A 121 -5.53 -6.62 7.57
C ARG A 121 -4.43 -7.36 8.32
N ALA A 122 -3.19 -6.87 8.25
CA ALA A 122 -2.06 -7.50 8.95
C ALA A 122 -2.25 -7.44 10.48
N GLU A 123 -2.79 -6.35 11.01
CA GLU A 123 -3.14 -6.19 12.43
C GLU A 123 -4.25 -7.15 12.87
N GLN A 124 -5.28 -7.36 12.03
CA GLN A 124 -6.32 -8.37 12.30
C GLN A 124 -5.74 -9.78 12.37
N PHE A 125 -4.87 -10.16 11.44
CA PHE A 125 -4.21 -11.46 11.48
C PHE A 125 -3.30 -11.61 12.70
N LEU A 126 -2.56 -10.57 13.06
CA LEU A 126 -1.69 -10.57 14.24
C LEU A 126 -2.49 -10.75 15.54
N SER A 127 -3.68 -10.15 15.63
CA SER A 127 -4.53 -10.25 16.83
C SER A 127 -5.38 -11.52 16.89
N ALA A 128 -5.66 -12.15 15.75
CA ALA A 128 -6.52 -13.34 15.67
C ALA A 128 -5.76 -14.67 15.70
N GLU A 129 -4.50 -14.70 15.24
CA GLU A 129 -3.71 -15.93 15.10
C GLU A 129 -2.69 -16.12 16.22
N THR A 130 -2.22 -17.36 16.38
CA THR A 130 -1.21 -17.69 17.38
C THR A 130 0.16 -17.21 16.93
N GLU A 131 0.84 -16.45 17.80
CA GLU A 131 2.22 -16.04 17.58
C GLU A 131 3.17 -17.23 17.86
N HIS A 132 3.86 -17.70 16.83
CA HIS A 132 4.83 -18.80 16.97
C HIS A 132 6.22 -18.29 17.35
N LEU A 133 6.58 -17.10 16.88
CA LEU A 133 7.92 -16.56 17.03
C LEU A 133 7.93 -15.05 16.73
N ALA A 134 8.68 -14.28 17.53
CA ALA A 134 9.00 -12.89 17.25
C ALA A 134 10.49 -12.75 16.86
N LEU A 135 10.75 -12.10 15.74
CA LEU A 135 12.08 -11.91 15.16
C LEU A 135 12.39 -10.44 14.97
N ARG A 136 13.67 -10.08 15.09
CA ARG A 136 14.19 -8.77 14.70
C ARG A 136 15.11 -8.93 13.50
N GLY A 137 15.00 -8.03 12.53
CA GLY A 137 15.72 -8.17 11.27
C GLY A 137 16.04 -6.86 10.58
N THR A 138 16.87 -6.98 9.55
CA THR A 138 17.26 -5.90 8.64
C THR A 138 16.92 -6.24 7.19
N ILE A 139 16.42 -5.26 6.43
CA ILE A 139 16.10 -5.47 5.01
C ILE A 139 17.39 -5.36 4.20
N SER A 140 17.61 -6.29 3.26
CA SER A 140 18.81 -6.27 2.41
C SER A 140 18.93 -4.96 1.61
N ARG A 141 20.12 -4.34 1.63
CA ARG A 141 20.45 -3.12 0.86
C ARG A 141 20.21 -3.25 -0.65
N ARG A 142 20.30 -4.47 -1.20
CA ARG A 142 20.03 -4.75 -2.63
C ARG A 142 18.55 -4.55 -3.01
N TYR A 143 17.63 -4.72 -2.06
CA TYR A 143 16.20 -4.47 -2.26
C TYR A 143 15.93 -2.99 -2.56
N HIS A 144 16.56 -2.08 -1.81
CA HIS A 144 16.42 -0.64 -2.06
C HIS A 144 16.92 -0.22 -3.43
N LEU A 145 17.97 -0.86 -3.94
CA LEU A 145 18.46 -0.58 -5.29
C LEU A 145 17.45 -1.03 -6.35
N ALA A 146 16.85 -2.22 -6.20
CA ALA A 146 15.81 -2.70 -7.10
C ALA A 146 14.51 -1.86 -7.01
N GLU A 147 14.12 -1.44 -5.82
CA GLU A 147 12.96 -0.57 -5.58
C GLU A 147 13.19 0.85 -6.10
N MET A 148 14.41 1.38 -5.96
CA MET A 148 14.83 2.65 -6.54
C MET A 148 14.82 2.56 -8.07
N VAL A 149 15.39 1.51 -8.66
CA VAL A 149 15.36 1.28 -10.11
C VAL A 149 13.93 1.13 -10.62
N PHE A 150 13.07 0.39 -9.92
CA PHE A 150 11.66 0.25 -10.29
C PHE A 150 10.91 1.59 -10.17
N SER A 151 11.15 2.35 -9.11
CA SER A 151 10.53 3.67 -8.90
C SER A 151 11.01 4.68 -9.94
N VAL A 152 12.29 4.66 -10.29
CA VAL A 152 12.87 5.48 -11.37
C VAL A 152 12.31 5.06 -12.73
N ALA A 153 12.25 3.76 -13.03
CA ALA A 153 11.67 3.27 -14.28
C ALA A 153 10.17 3.61 -14.40
N LEU A 154 9.41 3.49 -13.32
CA LEU A 154 8.01 3.92 -13.27
C LEU A 154 7.90 5.43 -13.42
N GLY A 155 8.74 6.20 -12.74
CA GLY A 155 8.82 7.65 -12.86
C GLY A 155 9.18 8.12 -14.28
N VAL A 156 10.10 7.42 -14.94
CA VAL A 156 10.48 7.65 -16.35
C VAL A 156 9.33 7.26 -17.28
N LEU A 157 8.66 6.14 -17.06
CA LEU A 157 7.51 5.73 -17.88
C LEU A 157 6.33 6.70 -17.74
N VAL A 158 6.11 7.20 -16.53
CA VAL A 158 5.17 8.30 -16.24
C VAL A 158 5.65 9.56 -16.96
N HIS A 159 6.89 9.99 -16.78
CA HIS A 159 7.43 11.19 -17.42
C HIS A 159 7.33 11.15 -18.96
N LEU A 160 7.70 10.02 -19.58
CA LEU A 160 7.57 9.77 -21.02
C LEU A 160 6.11 9.72 -21.48
N ALA A 161 5.20 9.25 -20.63
CA ALA A 161 3.77 9.34 -20.92
C ALA A 161 3.26 10.79 -20.79
N PHE A 162 3.87 11.63 -19.94
CA PHE A 162 3.30 12.91 -19.55
C PHE A 162 3.89 14.18 -20.20
N ASP A 163 5.02 14.10 -20.90
CA ASP A 163 5.69 15.12 -21.76
C ASP A 163 5.62 16.60 -21.26
N ASP A 164 6.77 17.20 -20.97
CA ASP A 164 6.99 18.58 -20.47
C ASP A 164 6.19 19.08 -19.24
N THR A 165 5.21 18.33 -18.72
CA THR A 165 4.59 18.56 -17.39
C THR A 165 5.47 18.00 -16.25
N VAL A 166 6.77 18.31 -16.34
CA VAL A 166 7.90 17.71 -15.60
C VAL A 166 7.75 17.79 -14.07
N THR A 167 6.92 18.67 -13.54
CA THR A 167 6.70 18.81 -12.08
C THR A 167 5.84 17.70 -11.49
N ALA A 168 4.78 17.25 -12.18
CA ALA A 168 3.85 16.26 -11.62
C ALA A 168 4.43 14.84 -11.57
N GLY A 169 5.11 14.41 -12.65
CA GLY A 169 5.77 13.10 -12.71
C GLY A 169 6.95 12.99 -11.73
N THR A 170 7.70 14.07 -11.54
CA THR A 170 8.80 14.13 -10.58
C THR A 170 8.29 14.13 -9.14
N VAL A 171 7.18 14.82 -8.85
CA VAL A 171 6.54 14.78 -7.52
C VAL A 171 5.98 13.40 -7.22
N LEU A 172 5.32 12.74 -8.16
CA LEU A 172 4.80 11.38 -7.95
C LEU A 172 5.93 10.36 -7.77
N GLY A 173 6.96 10.42 -8.61
CA GLY A 173 8.17 9.60 -8.49
C GLY A 173 8.89 9.84 -7.16
N SER A 174 8.95 11.09 -6.70
CA SER A 174 9.55 11.46 -5.42
C SER A 174 8.69 11.05 -4.23
N LEU A 175 7.36 11.11 -4.32
CA LEU A 175 6.44 10.68 -3.25
C LEU A 175 6.42 9.16 -3.10
N VAL A 176 6.43 8.42 -4.22
CA VAL A 176 6.61 6.97 -4.24
C VAL A 176 7.99 6.63 -3.67
N ALA A 177 9.06 7.26 -4.17
CA ALA A 177 10.40 7.05 -3.64
C ALA A 177 10.50 7.42 -2.16
N PHE A 178 9.87 8.49 -1.68
CA PHE A 178 9.88 8.94 -0.29
C PHE A 178 9.10 8.01 0.64
N ALA A 179 7.94 7.52 0.19
CA ALA A 179 7.14 6.54 0.93
C ALA A 179 7.89 5.22 1.16
N PHE A 180 8.84 4.88 0.27
CA PHE A 180 9.62 3.64 0.34
C PHE A 180 11.06 3.80 0.87
N ALA A 181 11.72 4.94 0.63
CA ALA A 181 13.12 5.18 0.98
C ALA A 181 13.34 5.62 2.44
N SER A 182 12.34 6.20 3.10
CA SER A 182 12.53 6.90 4.37
C SER A 182 12.22 6.03 5.58
N GLY A 183 13.15 5.16 5.98
CA GLY A 183 13.06 4.64 7.35
C GLY A 183 14.21 3.73 7.76
N ASP A 184 14.32 3.60 9.07
CA ASP A 184 15.31 2.75 9.71
C ASP A 184 15.24 1.31 9.16
N GLN A 185 16.41 0.69 8.99
CA GLN A 185 16.55 -0.62 8.33
C GLN A 185 16.08 -1.76 9.23
N SER A 186 15.82 -1.46 10.50
CA SER A 186 15.34 -2.41 11.49
C SER A 186 13.83 -2.62 11.37
N PHE A 187 13.43 -3.88 11.30
CA PHE A 187 12.03 -4.30 11.37
C PHE A 187 11.88 -5.41 12.41
N GLU A 188 10.67 -5.51 12.94
CA GLU A 188 10.25 -6.67 13.72
C GLU A 188 9.35 -7.53 12.83
N ALA A 189 9.46 -8.84 12.95
CA ALA A 189 8.59 -9.76 12.25
C ALA A 189 8.01 -10.77 13.22
N THR A 190 6.70 -10.94 13.16
CA THR A 190 5.98 -11.96 13.91
C THR A 190 5.57 -13.08 12.96
N VAL A 191 5.92 -14.31 13.34
CA VAL A 191 5.54 -15.53 12.63
C VAL A 191 4.17 -15.97 13.13
N ILE A 192 3.19 -16.01 12.23
CA ILE A 192 1.82 -16.46 12.49
C ILE A 192 1.46 -17.60 11.54
N ASP A 193 0.29 -18.22 11.74
CA ASP A 193 -0.16 -19.35 10.93
C ASP A 193 -0.29 -18.99 9.44
N SER A 194 -0.83 -17.81 9.12
CA SER A 194 -1.05 -17.35 7.75
C SER A 194 0.19 -16.76 7.05
N GLY A 195 1.26 -16.43 7.79
CA GLY A 195 2.46 -15.83 7.20
C GLY A 195 3.39 -15.12 8.18
N LEU A 196 4.08 -14.12 7.65
CA LEU A 196 4.98 -13.23 8.38
C LEU A 196 4.37 -11.84 8.42
N VAL A 197 4.08 -11.33 9.61
CA VAL A 197 3.69 -9.93 9.81
C VAL A 197 4.95 -9.13 10.05
N VAL A 198 5.26 -8.21 9.15
CA VAL A 198 6.44 -7.34 9.23
C VAL A 198 6.01 -5.95 9.69
N SER A 199 6.60 -5.45 10.76
CA SER A 199 6.41 -4.09 11.28
C SER A 199 7.75 -3.34 11.24
N ARG A 200 7.77 -2.15 10.62
CA ARG A 200 9.00 -1.34 10.59
C ARG A 200 9.08 -0.51 11.86
N ARG A 201 10.25 -0.54 12.52
CA ARG A 201 10.46 0.17 13.79
C ARG A 201 10.25 1.68 13.57
N GLY A 202 9.38 2.29 14.38
CA GLY A 202 9.06 3.72 14.28
C GLY A 202 8.04 4.09 13.20
N SER A 203 7.52 3.13 12.41
CA SER A 203 6.42 3.38 11.48
C SER A 203 5.10 2.83 12.01
N LYS A 204 4.00 3.53 11.74
CA LYS A 204 2.65 3.01 11.94
C LYS A 204 2.26 2.22 10.69
N GLY A 205 2.51 0.92 10.67
CA GLY A 205 2.13 0.08 9.55
C GLY A 205 2.68 -1.34 9.63
N ASN A 206 1.78 -2.32 9.56
CA ASN A 206 2.11 -3.73 9.47
C ASN A 206 1.93 -4.23 8.02
N SER A 207 2.72 -5.21 7.59
CA SER A 207 2.57 -5.84 6.28
C SER A 207 2.62 -7.35 6.42
N LEU A 208 1.54 -8.02 6.00
CA LEU A 208 1.50 -9.47 5.93
C LEU A 208 2.21 -9.97 4.66
N VAL A 209 3.17 -10.88 4.84
CA VAL A 209 3.80 -11.69 3.79
C VAL A 209 3.27 -13.12 3.94
N PRO A 210 2.30 -13.54 3.12
CA PRO A 210 1.75 -14.89 3.19
C PRO A 210 2.79 -15.97 2.87
N TRP A 211 2.65 -17.16 3.44
CA TRP A 211 3.58 -18.28 3.21
C TRP A 211 3.72 -18.69 1.75
N HIS A 212 2.64 -18.65 0.96
CA HIS A 212 2.69 -18.92 -0.48
C HIS A 212 3.56 -17.93 -1.26
N ARG A 213 3.83 -16.73 -0.69
CA ARG A 213 4.77 -15.74 -1.26
C ARG A 213 6.17 -15.88 -0.68
N VAL A 214 6.42 -16.79 0.25
CA VAL A 214 7.77 -17.11 0.72
C VAL A 214 8.35 -18.20 -0.20
N ARG A 215 9.36 -17.83 -0.98
CA ARG A 215 10.04 -18.69 -1.93
C ARG A 215 10.98 -19.68 -1.23
N ALA A 216 11.80 -19.17 -0.31
CA ALA A 216 12.82 -19.94 0.37
C ALA A 216 13.12 -19.37 1.77
N VAL A 217 13.57 -20.25 2.65
CA VAL A 217 14.07 -19.94 3.99
C VAL A 217 15.44 -20.62 4.13
N ASP A 218 16.48 -19.80 4.01
CA ASP A 218 17.88 -20.21 3.98
C ASP A 218 18.57 -19.78 5.29
N VAL A 219 19.63 -20.49 5.66
CA VAL A 219 20.49 -20.14 6.80
C VAL A 219 21.87 -19.76 6.25
N ASP A 220 22.38 -18.61 6.65
CA ASP A 220 23.68 -18.06 6.28
C ASP A 220 24.44 -17.67 7.55
N GLY A 221 25.29 -18.57 8.03
CA GLY A 221 25.92 -18.46 9.35
C GLY A 221 24.88 -18.37 10.46
N ASP A 222 24.96 -17.30 11.26
CA ASP A 222 24.02 -17.01 12.36
C ASP A 222 22.78 -16.22 11.91
N THR A 223 22.55 -16.10 10.60
CA THR A 223 21.44 -15.31 10.06
C THR A 223 20.45 -16.17 9.28
N VAL A 224 19.17 -15.85 9.44
CA VAL A 224 18.09 -16.50 8.69
C VAL A 224 17.64 -15.57 7.57
N LEU A 225 17.62 -16.09 6.35
CA LEU A 225 17.24 -15.37 5.13
C LEU A 225 15.88 -15.87 4.65
N VAL A 226 14.87 -15.00 4.69
CA VAL A 226 13.55 -15.29 4.11
C VAL A 226 13.41 -14.56 2.79
N ARG A 227 13.32 -15.33 1.70
CA ARG A 227 13.22 -14.82 0.33
C ARG A 227 11.77 -14.82 -0.12
N ARG A 228 11.29 -13.65 -0.55
CA ARG A 228 9.94 -13.47 -1.10
C ARG A 228 9.91 -13.74 -2.61
N ALA A 229 8.83 -14.35 -3.07
CA ALA A 229 8.51 -14.56 -4.47
C ALA A 229 7.95 -13.28 -5.14
N PHE A 230 7.85 -13.31 -6.47
CA PHE A 230 7.21 -12.26 -7.28
C PHE A 230 5.83 -11.85 -6.69
N PRO A 231 5.42 -10.56 -6.73
CA PRO A 231 6.00 -9.43 -7.49
C PRO A 231 7.16 -8.69 -6.81
N ARG A 232 7.48 -8.99 -5.54
CA ARG A 232 8.54 -8.30 -4.81
C ARG A 232 9.63 -9.28 -4.40
N PHE A 233 10.80 -9.21 -5.03
CA PHE A 233 11.96 -10.02 -4.69
C PHE A 233 12.71 -9.45 -3.47
N VAL A 234 12.07 -9.50 -2.31
CA VAL A 234 12.65 -9.02 -1.04
C VAL A 234 13.34 -10.18 -0.33
N THR A 235 14.51 -9.92 0.25
CA THR A 235 15.14 -10.84 1.20
C THR A 235 15.17 -10.19 2.57
N TYR A 236 14.44 -10.78 3.50
CA TYR A 236 14.43 -10.42 4.92
C TYR A 236 15.60 -11.13 5.61
N ARG A 237 16.47 -10.37 6.27
CA ARG A 237 17.58 -10.92 7.04
C ARG A 237 17.26 -10.79 8.52
N PHE A 238 17.29 -11.91 9.24
CA PHE A 238 17.10 -11.93 10.68
C PHE A 238 18.44 -12.19 11.35
N ASP A 239 19.00 -11.14 11.97
CA ASP A 239 20.26 -11.22 12.69
C ASP A 239 19.98 -11.73 14.11
N ARG A 240 20.67 -12.79 14.54
CA ARG A 240 20.48 -13.36 15.87
C ARG A 240 21.46 -12.76 16.87
N SER A 241 20.94 -11.93 17.76
CA SER A 241 21.57 -11.66 19.05
C SER A 241 20.75 -12.19 20.23
N VAL A 242 19.55 -12.77 20.02
CA VAL A 242 18.56 -12.98 21.11
C VAL A 242 17.78 -14.31 21.09
N ALA A 243 18.02 -15.28 20.19
CA ALA A 243 17.27 -16.56 20.23
C ALA A 243 18.11 -17.77 19.75
N ASP A 244 17.75 -18.98 20.19
CA ASP A 244 18.41 -20.31 20.02
C ASP A 244 18.66 -20.80 18.58
N ASP A 245 19.89 -21.23 18.25
CA ASP A 245 20.39 -21.89 17.00
C ASP A 245 19.66 -21.53 15.68
N ALA A 246 20.30 -20.79 14.75
CA ALA A 246 19.76 -20.35 13.43
C ALA A 246 18.94 -21.43 12.69
N LYS A 247 19.31 -22.69 12.88
CA LYS A 247 18.61 -23.86 12.35
C LYS A 247 17.20 -24.03 12.94
N GLU A 248 17.02 -23.87 14.24
CA GLU A 248 15.72 -24.03 14.91
C GLU A 248 14.69 -23.03 14.39
N VAL A 249 15.07 -21.75 14.23
CA VAL A 249 14.18 -20.74 13.66
C VAL A 249 13.87 -21.03 12.20
N ALA A 250 14.87 -21.41 11.41
CA ALA A 250 14.63 -21.80 10.02
C ALA A 250 13.66 -22.99 9.94
N ASP A 251 13.76 -23.94 10.87
CA ASP A 251 12.89 -25.10 10.93
C ASP A 251 11.46 -24.74 11.37
N VAL A 252 11.29 -23.84 12.34
CA VAL A 252 9.96 -23.27 12.68
C VAL A 252 9.34 -22.61 11.45
N LEU A 253 10.07 -21.72 10.77
CA LEU A 253 9.59 -21.03 9.57
C LEU A 253 9.23 -22.00 8.44
N ARG A 254 10.05 -23.05 8.23
CA ARG A 254 9.77 -24.10 7.24
C ARG A 254 8.55 -24.93 7.62
N ARG A 255 8.34 -25.23 8.91
CA ARG A 255 7.15 -25.93 9.40
C ARG A 255 5.90 -25.11 9.18
N CYS A 256 5.89 -23.84 9.57
CA CYS A 256 4.75 -22.94 9.34
C CYS A 256 4.42 -22.80 7.86
N ARG A 257 5.44 -22.68 6.99
CA ARG A 257 5.25 -22.60 5.53
C ARG A 257 4.60 -23.86 4.91
N ARG A 258 4.77 -25.03 5.51
CA ARG A 258 4.27 -26.32 4.98
C ARG A 258 2.83 -26.63 5.39
N ARG A 259 2.29 -25.91 6.37
CA ARG A 259 0.88 -26.02 6.78
C ARG A 259 0.00 -25.27 5.79
#